data_AF-A0AB37VAX4-F1
#
_entry.id   AF-A0AB37VAX4-F1
#
_cell.length_a   1.000
_cell.length_b   1.000
_cell.length_c   1.000
_cell.angle_alpha   90.00
_cell.angle_beta   90.00
_cell.angle_gamma   90.00
#
_symmetry.space_group_name_H-M   'P 1'
#
loop_
_entity.id
_entity.type
_entity.pdbx_description
1 polymer ?
#
loop_
_entity_poly.entity_id
_entity_poly.type
_entity_poly.pdbx_seq_one_letter_code
_entity_poly.pdbx_strand_id
1 'polypeptide(L)'
;MKLNNYLSKFFDVVADEVENDEGEKIPSLWLYEKGEDSEPVVILKQTEKPGEWRVGDIYSALTNDARLSEEQIKKLAKAGMITKN
;
A
#
# COMPACT_ATOMS: atom_id res chain seq x y z
N MET A 1 10.67 -12.62 3.34
CA MET A 1 10.65 -11.33 4.08
C MET A 1 9.30 -10.69 3.82
N LYS A 2 8.53 -10.35 4.87
CA LYS A 2 7.18 -9.76 4.71
C LYS A 2 7.27 -8.43 3.96
N LEU A 3 6.28 -8.13 3.11
CA LEU A 3 6.26 -6.93 2.24
C LEU A 3 6.50 -5.63 3.04
N ASN A 4 5.85 -5.48 4.19
CA ASN A 4 6.01 -4.32 5.09
C ASN A 4 7.47 -4.07 5.51
N ASN A 5 8.24 -5.11 5.83
CA ASN A 5 9.65 -4.98 6.18
C ASN A 5 10.52 -4.49 5.01
N TYR A 6 10.09 -4.74 3.77
CA TYR A 6 10.79 -4.19 2.60
C TYR A 6 10.41 -2.72 2.40
N LEU A 7 9.12 -2.41 2.51
CA LEU A 7 8.59 -1.06 2.31
C LEU A 7 9.07 -0.08 3.37
N SER A 8 9.38 -0.54 4.59
CA SER A 8 9.92 0.30 5.67
C SER A 8 11.26 0.98 5.35
N LYS A 9 11.95 0.55 4.29
CA LYS A 9 13.16 1.20 3.75
C LYS A 9 12.86 2.52 3.03
N PHE A 10 11.64 2.70 2.55
CA PHE A 10 11.22 3.82 1.70
C PHE A 10 10.11 4.66 2.36
N PHE A 11 9.28 4.01 3.18
CA PHE A 11 8.09 4.60 3.80
C PHE A 11 8.06 4.34 5.30
N ASP A 12 7.30 5.15 6.04
CA ASP A 12 6.76 4.70 7.32
C ASP A 12 5.52 3.84 7.05
N VAL A 13 5.51 2.65 7.64
CA VAL A 13 4.55 1.60 7.28
C VAL A 13 3.73 1.22 8.50
N VAL A 14 2.42 1.42 8.40
CA VAL A 14 1.46 0.97 9.42
C VAL A 14 0.67 -0.20 8.86
N ALA A 15 0.59 -1.29 9.60
CA ALA A 15 -0.33 -2.39 9.30
C ALA A 15 -1.63 -2.14 10.03
N ASP A 16 -2.74 -2.13 9.30
CA ASP A 16 -4.08 -1.85 9.84
C ASP A 16 -5.13 -2.68 9.07
N GLU A 17 -6.40 -2.52 9.40
CA GLU A 17 -7.53 -3.11 8.69
C GLU A 17 -8.36 -2.04 8.00
N VAL A 18 -8.89 -2.36 6.82
CA VAL A 18 -9.89 -1.52 6.14
C VAL A 18 -11.12 -2.35 5.82
N GLU A 19 -12.28 -1.71 5.80
CA GLU A 19 -13.50 -2.34 5.32
C GLU A 19 -13.48 -2.41 3.79
N ASN A 20 -13.77 -3.59 3.24
CA ASN A 20 -13.97 -3.77 1.80
C ASN A 20 -15.41 -3.40 1.39
N ASP A 21 -15.71 -3.51 0.10
CA ASP A 21 -17.02 -3.14 -0.46
C ASP A 21 -18.17 -4.05 0.05
N GLU A 22 -17.85 -5.17 0.70
CA GLU A 22 -18.78 -6.14 1.28
C GLU A 22 -18.99 -5.96 2.79
N GLY A 23 -18.33 -4.96 3.40
CA GLY A 23 -18.40 -4.72 4.84
C GLY A 23 -17.41 -5.57 5.66
N GLU A 24 -16.50 -6.31 5.01
CA GLU A 24 -15.52 -7.15 5.69
C GLU A 24 -14.24 -6.38 6.00
N LYS A 25 -13.72 -6.55 7.22
CA LYS A 25 -12.41 -6.02 7.59
C LYS A 25 -11.30 -6.88 6.98
N ILE A 26 -10.53 -6.28 6.09
CA ILE A 26 -9.40 -6.91 5.41
C ILE A 26 -8.07 -6.26 5.84
N PRO A 27 -6.98 -7.05 5.94
CA PRO A 27 -5.68 -6.49 6.25
C PRO A 27 -5.21 -5.47 5.20
N SER A 28 -4.48 -4.47 5.66
CA SER A 28 -3.99 -3.37 4.83
C SER A 28 -2.61 -2.89 5.29
N LEU A 29 -1.88 -2.25 4.38
CA LEU A 29 -0.64 -1.54 4.67
C LEU A 29 -0.79 -0.08 4.25
N TRP A 30 -0.63 0.82 5.22
CA TRP A 30 -0.69 2.25 5.03
C TRP A 30 0.73 2.78 4.93
N LEU A 31 1.06 3.41 3.80
CA LEU A 31 2.40 3.90 3.51
C LEU A 31 2.41 5.42 3.64
N TYR A 32 3.25 5.93 4.52
CA TYR A 32 3.47 7.36 4.75
C TYR A 32 4.87 7.76 4.25
N GLU A 33 5.01 9.02 3.85
CA GLU A 33 6.34 9.60 3.64
C GLU A 33 7.13 9.55 4.95
N LYS A 34 8.45 9.41 4.86
CA LYS A 34 9.30 9.28 6.04
C LYS A 34 9.22 10.53 6.92
N GLY A 35 8.81 10.36 8.17
CA GLY A 35 8.67 11.44 9.14
C GLY A 35 7.39 12.27 8.99
N GLU A 36 6.46 11.87 8.12
CA GLU A 36 5.14 12.49 7.96
C GLU A 36 4.06 11.55 8.49
N ASP A 37 3.16 12.05 9.34
CA ASP A 37 2.11 11.24 9.99
C ASP A 37 0.68 11.66 9.63
N SER A 38 0.52 12.73 8.86
CA SER A 38 -0.79 13.35 8.65
C SER A 38 -1.68 12.55 7.69
N GLU A 39 -1.16 12.10 6.54
CA GLU A 39 -1.93 11.33 5.56
C GLU A 39 -1.06 10.29 4.83
N PRO A 40 -1.58 9.07 4.61
CA PRO A 40 -0.86 8.06 3.83
C PRO A 40 -0.78 8.48 2.35
N VAL A 41 0.37 8.19 1.73
CA VAL A 41 0.56 8.27 0.28
C VAL A 41 -0.31 7.23 -0.41
N VAL A 42 -0.34 6.01 0.10
CA VAL A 42 -1.14 4.92 -0.46
C VAL A 42 -1.53 3.93 0.64
N ILE A 43 -2.71 3.32 0.50
CA ILE A 43 -3.12 2.14 1.25
C ILE A 43 -3.10 0.97 0.28
N LEU A 44 -2.40 -0.10 0.66
CA LEU A 44 -2.44 -1.38 -0.03
C LEU A 44 -3.42 -2.27 0.73
N LYS A 45 -4.51 -2.68 0.07
CA LYS A 45 -5.53 -3.57 0.63
C LYS A 45 -5.26 -5.00 0.21
N GLN A 46 -5.27 -5.95 1.14
CA GLN A 46 -5.06 -7.35 0.80
C GLN A 46 -6.21 -7.86 -0.06
N THR A 47 -5.89 -8.62 -1.11
CA THR A 47 -6.90 -9.27 -1.95
C THR A 47 -7.15 -10.71 -1.50
N GLU A 48 -8.15 -11.34 -2.09
CA GLU A 48 -8.42 -12.77 -2.03
C GLU A 48 -7.24 -13.63 -2.50
N LYS A 49 -6.33 -13.06 -3.30
CA LYS A 49 -5.17 -13.76 -3.87
C LYS A 49 -3.90 -13.47 -3.05
N PRO A 50 -3.28 -14.47 -2.42
CA PRO A 50 -2.04 -14.28 -1.66
C PRO A 50 -0.93 -13.63 -2.49
N GLY A 51 -0.30 -12.60 -1.95
CA GLY A 51 0.79 -11.86 -2.62
C GLY A 51 0.33 -10.81 -3.62
N GLU A 52 -0.98 -10.59 -3.76
CA GLU A 52 -1.58 -9.52 -4.57
C GLU A 52 -2.31 -8.52 -3.66
N TRP A 53 -2.12 -7.24 -3.95
CA TRP A 53 -2.68 -6.12 -3.20
C TRP A 53 -3.45 -5.20 -4.15
N ARG A 54 -4.59 -4.70 -3.70
CA ARG A 54 -5.39 -3.69 -4.38
C ARG A 54 -4.98 -2.31 -3.88
N VAL A 55 -4.66 -1.40 -4.80
CA VAL A 55 -4.37 -0.01 -4.47
C VAL A 55 -5.68 0.64 -3.98
N GLY A 56 -5.66 1.16 -2.76
CA GLY A 56 -6.77 1.92 -2.19
C GLY A 56 -6.79 3.37 -2.65
N ASP A 57 -7.97 3.98 -2.61
CA ASP A 57 -8.19 5.36 -3.02
C ASP A 57 -7.56 6.36 -2.05
N ILE A 58 -6.38 6.85 -2.39
CA ILE A 58 -5.74 7.97 -1.71
C ILE A 58 -4.77 8.61 -2.70
N TYR A 59 -4.30 9.80 -2.35
CA TYR A 59 -3.43 10.73 -3.06
C TYR A 59 -2.21 10.16 -3.77
N SER A 60 -2.01 8.86 -3.95
CA SER A 60 -0.94 8.28 -4.75
C SER A 60 -1.13 8.56 -6.25
N ALA A 61 -0.01 8.63 -6.98
CA ALA A 61 0.03 8.59 -8.44
C ALA A 61 -0.33 7.22 -9.05
N LEU A 62 -0.57 6.19 -8.22
CA LEU A 62 -0.97 4.87 -8.69
C LEU A 62 -2.46 4.87 -9.06
N THR A 63 -2.80 4.09 -10.08
CA THR A 63 -4.21 3.88 -10.46
C THR A 63 -4.95 3.22 -9.31
N ASN A 64 -6.01 3.89 -8.82
CA ASN A 64 -6.94 3.34 -7.84
C ASN A 64 -7.49 1.98 -8.33
N ASP A 65 -7.65 1.05 -7.41
CA ASP A 65 -8.10 -0.33 -7.63
C ASP A 65 -7.18 -1.21 -8.49
N ALA A 66 -6.00 -0.70 -8.87
CA ALA A 66 -4.99 -1.53 -9.51
C ALA A 66 -4.59 -2.69 -8.61
N ARG A 67 -4.58 -3.90 -9.19
CA ARG A 67 -4.09 -5.12 -8.54
C ARG A 67 -2.62 -5.28 -8.84
N LEU A 68 -1.79 -5.21 -7.81
CA LEU A 68 -0.34 -5.30 -7.92
C LEU A 68 0.18 -6.48 -7.12
N SER A 69 1.05 -7.28 -7.76
CA SER A 69 1.85 -8.27 -7.04
C SER A 69 2.86 -7.59 -6.11
N GLU A 70 3.29 -8.31 -5.06
CA GLU A 70 4.38 -7.82 -4.20
C GLU A 70 5.64 -7.42 -5.00
N GLU A 71 5.95 -8.12 -6.09
CA GLU A 71 7.12 -7.82 -6.90
C GLU A 71 6.97 -6.47 -7.61
N GLN A 72 5.79 -6.18 -8.17
CA GLN A 72 5.49 -4.88 -8.78
C GLN A 72 5.57 -3.76 -7.76
N ILE A 73 4.99 -3.96 -6.57
CA ILE A 73 5.01 -2.96 -5.48
C ILE A 73 6.46 -2.68 -5.06
N LYS A 74 7.30 -3.71 -4.90
CA LYS A 74 8.72 -3.56 -4.58
C LYS A 74 9.48 -2.78 -5.66
N LYS A 75 9.18 -3.05 -6.94
CA LYS A 75 9.78 -2.31 -8.08
C LYS A 75 9.38 -0.84 -8.06
N LEU A 76 8.10 -0.53 -7.86
CA LEU A 76 7.58 0.84 -7.80
C LEU A 76 8.16 1.61 -6.61
N ALA A 77 8.20 1.00 -5.43
CA ALA A 77 8.81 1.59 -4.23
C ALA A 77 10.30 1.90 -4.45
N LYS A 78 11.06 0.93 -5.00
CA LYS A 78 12.48 1.11 -5.29
C LYS A 78 12.73 2.19 -6.36
N ALA A 79 11.83 2.34 -7.31
CA ALA A 79 11.90 3.36 -8.36
C ALA A 79 11.43 4.74 -7.89
N GLY A 80 10.93 4.88 -6.66
CA GLY A 80 10.37 6.14 -6.15
C GLY A 80 9.08 6.55 -6.85
N MET A 81 8.30 5.59 -7.36
CA MET A 81 7.06 5.84 -8.14
C MET A 81 5.78 5.74 -7.30
N ILE A 82 5.90 5.54 -5.99
CA ILE A 82 4.78 5.62 -5.05
C ILE A 82 4.90 6.97 -4.37
N THR A 83 4.31 7.99 -4.99
CA THR A 83 4.36 9.39 -4.54
C THR A 83 2.96 9.96 -4.49
N LYS A 84 2.79 11.07 -3.76
CA LYS A 84 1.55 11.84 -3.83
C LYS A 84 1.36 12.39 -5.26
N ASN A 85 0.11 12.49 -5.70
CA ASN A 85 -0.39 13.03 -6.97
C ASN A 85 -0.50 14.55 -6.88
#